data_AF-A0A3D5GI03-F1
#
_entry.id   AF-A0A3D5GI03-F1
#
_cell.length_a   1.000
_cell.length_b   1.000
_cell.length_c   1.000
_cell.angle_alpha   90.00
_cell.angle_beta   90.00
_cell.angle_gamma   90.00
#
_symmetry.space_group_name_H-M   'P 1'
#
loop_
_entity.id
_entity.type
_entity.pdbx_description
1 polymer ?
#
loop_
_entity_poly.entity_id
_entity_poly.type
_entity_poly.pdbx_seq_one_letter_code
_entity_poly.pdbx_strand_id
1 'polypeptide(L)' 'VQYAHARIHQIVRRADEAGFQRGPLSAADLSLLTHSREIQLMRALHELPETVARACREHAPHQVTSWVRDLAASFHGFYH' A
#
# COMPACT_ATOMS: atom_id res chain seq x y z
N VAL A 1 -2.98 -9.40 -6.66
CA VAL A 1 -1.83 -9.34 -5.71
C VAL A 1 -0.51 -9.32 -6.45
N GLN A 2 -0.10 -10.39 -7.15
CA GLN A 2 1.21 -10.45 -7.83
C GLN A 2 1.43 -9.33 -8.85
N TYR A 3 0.42 -9.03 -9.67
CA TYR A 3 0.49 -7.91 -10.60
C TYR A 3 0.66 -6.55 -9.91
N ALA A 4 -0.06 -6.32 -8.80
CA ALA A 4 0.08 -5.09 -8.02
C ALA A 4 1.50 -4.95 -7.45
N HIS A 5 2.05 -6.04 -6.90
CA HIS A 5 3.43 -6.10 -6.43
C HIS A 5 4.44 -5.76 -7.55
N ALA A 6 4.32 -6.42 -8.72
CA ALA A 6 5.18 -6.16 -9.87
C ALA A 6 5.10 -4.69 -10.34
N ARG A 7 3.89 -4.10 -10.33
CA ARG A 7 3.68 -2.71 -10.70
C ARG A 7 4.32 -1.73 -9.70
N ILE A 8 4.17 -1.98 -8.39
CA ILE A 8 4.83 -1.18 -7.35
C ILE A 8 6.36 -1.20 -7.55
N HIS A 9 6.94 -2.39 -7.75
CA HIS A 9 8.37 -2.52 -8.05
C HIS A 9 8.79 -1.78 -9.31
N GLN A 10 7.96 -1.82 -10.36
CA GLN A 10 8.23 -1.09 -11.59
C GLN A 10 8.20 0.43 -11.39
N ILE A 11 7.26 0.95 -10.58
CA ILE A 11 7.20 2.38 -10.24
C ILE A 11 8.46 2.81 -9.52
N VAL A 12 8.88 2.07 -8.50
CA VAL A 12 10.10 2.37 -7.74
C VAL A 12 11.32 2.32 -8.65
N ARG A 13 11.48 1.26 -9.45
CA ARG A 13 12.59 1.14 -10.41
C ARG A 13 12.63 2.31 -11.40
N ARG A 14 11.48 2.71 -11.94
CA ARG A 14 11.41 3.85 -12.88
C ARG A 14 11.76 5.17 -12.20
N ALA A 15 11.38 5.36 -10.94
CA ALA A 15 11.77 6.53 -10.16
C ALA A 15 13.29 6.57 -9.98
N ASP A 16 13.89 5.45 -9.60
CA ASP A 16 15.35 5.31 -9.45
C ASP A 16 16.07 5.60 -10.78
N GLU A 17 15.59 5.05 -11.90
CA GLU A 17 16.13 5.28 -13.26
C GLU A 17 16.02 6.74 -13.71
N ALA A 18 14.99 7.45 -13.25
CA ALA A 18 14.81 8.88 -13.49
C ALA A 18 15.59 9.77 -12.49
N GLY A 19 16.40 9.18 -11.61
CA GLY A 19 17.24 9.90 -10.65
C GLY A 19 16.51 10.35 -9.38
N PHE A 20 15.27 9.90 -9.16
CA PHE A 20 14.57 10.17 -7.91
C PHE A 20 15.10 9.24 -6.82
N GLN A 21 15.72 9.81 -5.79
CA GLN A 21 16.09 9.05 -4.60
C GLN A 21 14.99 9.14 -3.55
N ARG A 22 14.57 7.98 -3.02
CA ARG A 22 13.59 7.92 -1.94
C ARG A 22 14.22 8.44 -0.63
N GLY A 23 13.84 9.65 -0.24
CA GLY A 23 14.22 10.23 1.04
C GLY A 23 13.47 9.61 2.24
N PRO A 24 13.83 10.00 3.48
CA PRO A 24 13.11 9.58 4.67
C PRO A 24 11.67 10.12 4.64
N LEU A 25 10.73 9.34 5.16
CA LEU A 25 9.31 9.72 5.20
C LEU A 25 9.08 11.03 5.96
N SER A 26 9.89 11.31 6.99
CA SER A 26 9.81 12.56 7.77
C SER A 26 10.13 13.82 6.97
N ALA A 27 10.81 13.69 5.84
CA ALA A 27 11.10 14.80 4.93
C ALA A 27 10.10 14.91 3.76
N ALA A 28 9.15 13.96 3.65
CA ALA A 28 8.14 13.99 2.61
C ALA A 28 7.01 14.97 2.96
N ASP A 29 6.59 15.79 2.01
CA ASP A 29 5.41 16.63 2.15
C ASP A 29 4.14 15.79 1.95
N LEU A 30 3.57 15.33 3.07
CA LEU A 30 2.34 14.52 3.06
C LEU A 30 1.09 15.35 2.74
N SER A 31 1.17 16.69 2.73
CA SER A 31 0.02 17.54 2.38
C SER A 31 -0.43 17.38 0.92
N LEU A 32 0.43 16.80 0.08
CA LEU A 32 0.13 16.49 -1.32
C LEU A 32 -0.88 15.33 -1.48
N LEU A 33 -1.03 14.48 -0.46
CA LEU A 33 -1.91 13.31 -0.48
C LEU A 33 -3.37 13.70 -0.19
N THR A 34 -4.02 14.32 -1.18
CA THR A 34 -5.37 14.91 -1.05
C THR A 34 -6.46 14.09 -1.73
N HIS A 35 -6.09 13.23 -2.67
CA HIS A 35 -7.07 12.50 -3.47
C HIS A 35 -7.73 11.40 -2.65
N SER A 36 -9.04 11.21 -2.83
CA SER A 36 -9.82 10.23 -2.06
C SER A 36 -9.24 8.80 -2.15
N ARG A 37 -8.70 8.43 -3.31
CA ARG A 37 -8.04 7.13 -3.52
C ARG A 37 -6.70 6.99 -2.79
N GLU A 38 -5.95 8.08 -2.61
CA GLU A 38 -4.72 8.10 -1.80
C GLU A 38 -5.07 7.86 -0.34
N ILE A 39 -6.08 8.57 0.16
CA ILE A 39 -6.59 8.43 1.52
C ILE A 39 -7.09 7.00 1.76
N GLN A 40 -7.79 6.40 0.80
CA GLN A 40 -8.24 5.01 0.89
C GLN A 40 -7.06 4.04 1.02
N LEU A 41 -6.00 4.23 0.23
CA LEU A 41 -4.81 3.39 0.30
C LEU A 41 -4.10 3.54 1.65
N MET A 42 -4.01 4.77 2.17
CA MET A 42 -3.44 5.03 3.49
C MET A 42 -4.24 4.35 4.62
N ARG A 43 -5.56 4.37 4.57
CA ARG A 43 -6.42 3.67 5.54
C ARG A 43 -6.18 2.16 5.49
N ALA A 44 -6.16 1.57 4.29
CA ALA A 44 -5.88 0.14 4.14
C ALA A 44 -4.51 -0.24 4.73
N LEU A 45 -3.48 0.58 4.54
CA LEU A 45 -2.16 0.37 5.15
C LEU A 45 -2.20 0.48 6.68
N HIS A 46 -2.96 1.44 7.21
CA HIS A 46 -3.13 1.64 8.66
C HIS A 46 -3.84 0.46 9.35
N GLU A 47 -4.76 -0.23 8.66
CA GLU A 47 -5.52 -1.36 9.20
C GLU A 47 -4.71 -2.67 9.30
N LEU A 48 -3.54 -2.75 8.68
CA LEU A 48 -2.74 -3.97 8.63
C LEU A 48 -2.36 -4.52 10.02
N PRO A 49 -1.82 -3.72 10.97
CA PRO A 49 -1.40 -4.24 12.26
C PRO A 49 -2.57 -4.86 13.05
N GLU A 50 -3.74 -4.22 13.01
CA GLU A 50 -4.95 -4.74 13.65
C GLU A 50 -5.44 -6.02 12.97
N THR A 51 -5.42 -6.06 11.64
CA THR A 51 -5.79 -7.25 10.86
C THR A 51 -4.89 -8.43 11.21
N VAL A 52 -3.58 -8.22 11.30
CA VAL A 52 -2.61 -9.27 11.70
C VAL A 52 -2.89 -9.72 13.13
N ALA A 53 -3.07 -8.80 14.07
CA ALA A 53 -3.35 -9.13 15.46
C ALA A 53 -4.65 -9.94 15.61
N ARG A 54 -5.70 -9.57 14.88
CA ARG A 54 -6.99 -10.30 14.86
C ARG A 54 -6.84 -11.69 14.23
N ALA A 55 -6.16 -11.79 13.10
CA ALA A 55 -5.88 -13.06 12.45
C ALA A 55 -5.13 -14.04 13.36
N CYS A 56 -4.18 -13.54 14.17
CA CYS A 56 -3.49 -14.33 15.19
C CYS A 56 -4.43 -14.80 16.29
N ARG A 57 -5.21 -13.90 16.91
CA ARG A 57 -6.13 -14.25 18.01
C ARG A 57 -7.17 -15.29 17.61
N GLU A 58 -7.67 -15.18 16.39
CA GLU A 58 -8.76 -16.02 15.87
C GLU A 58 -8.26 -17.26 15.11
N HIS A 59 -6.93 -17.45 14.99
CA HIS A 59 -6.32 -18.49 14.15
C HIS A 59 -6.85 -18.48 12.71
N ALA A 60 -7.04 -17.28 12.16
CA ALA A 60 -7.72 -17.03 10.91
C ALA A 60 -6.80 -16.36 9.88
N PRO A 61 -5.79 -17.09 9.33
CA PRO A 61 -4.79 -16.51 8.41
C PRO A 61 -5.38 -15.96 7.11
N HIS A 62 -6.56 -16.43 6.71
CA HIS A 62 -7.30 -15.94 5.54
C HIS A 62 -7.73 -14.47 5.64
N GLN A 63 -7.70 -13.88 6.84
CA GLN A 63 -7.97 -12.45 7.02
C GLN A 63 -6.84 -11.59 6.42
N VAL A 64 -5.59 -12.02 6.59
CA VAL A 64 -4.43 -11.34 6.00
C VAL A 64 -4.50 -11.45 4.48
N THR A 65 -4.85 -12.61 3.94
CA THR A 65 -4.97 -12.78 2.48
C THR A 65 -6.09 -11.94 1.89
N SER A 66 -7.20 -11.79 2.61
CA SER A 66 -8.28 -10.86 2.25
C SER A 66 -7.81 -9.42 2.23
N TRP A 67 -7.12 -8.97 3.29
CA TRP A 67 -6.54 -7.63 3.35
C TRP A 67 -5.57 -7.36 2.18
N VAL A 68 -4.68 -8.32 1.85
CA VAL A 68 -3.74 -8.15 0.72
C VAL A 68 -4.47 -8.02 -0.62
N ARG A 69 -5.56 -8.78 -0.81
CA ARG A 69 -6.38 -8.69 -2.03
C ARG A 69 -7.06 -7.34 -2.13
N ASP A 70 -7.64 -6.85 -1.03
CA ASP A 70 -8.39 -5.61 -1.00
C ASP A 70 -7.45 -4.38 -1.12
N LEU A 71 -6.25 -4.46 -0.54
CA LEU A 71 -5.17 -3.50 -0.79
C LEU A 71 -4.78 -3.46 -2.27
N ALA A 72 -4.60 -4.62 -2.91
CA ALA A 72 -4.23 -4.68 -4.32
C ALA A 72 -5.32 -4.07 -5.23
N ALA A 73 -6.60 -4.24 -4.89
CA ALA A 73 -7.71 -3.60 -5.59
C ALA A 73 -7.71 -2.07 -5.38
N SER A 74 -7.50 -1.61 -4.15
CA SER A 74 -7.40 -0.17 -3.83
C SER A 74 -6.22 0.49 -4.54
N PHE A 75 -5.07 -0.17 -4.57
CA PHE A 75 -3.88 0.28 -5.30
C PHE A 75 -4.13 0.38 -6.81
N HIS A 76 -4.83 -0.60 -7.39
CA HIS A 76 -5.23 -0.53 -8.80
C HIS A 76 -6.11 0.70 -9.04
N GLY A 77 -7.11 0.94 -8.20
CA GLY A 77 -7.94 2.14 -8.26
C GLY A 77 -7.11 3.43 -8.16
N PHE A 78 -6.16 3.51 -7.23
CA PHE A 78 -5.29 4.69 -7.07
C PHE A 78 -4.45 4.99 -8.33
N TYR A 79 -3.96 3.97 -9.02
CA TYR A 79 -3.11 4.17 -10.19
C TYR A 79 -3.90 4.55 -11.47
N HIS A 80 -5.20 4.26 -11.51
CA HIS A 80 -6.07 4.46 -12.67
C HIS A 80 -6.97 5.69 -12.51
#